data_AF-A0A954JKV0-F1
#
_entry.id   AF-A0A954JKV0-F1
#
_cell.length_a   1.000
_cell.length_b   1.000
_cell.length_c   1.000
_cell.angle_alpha   90.00
_cell.angle_beta   90.00
_cell.angle_gamma   90.00
#
_symmetry.space_group_name_H-M   'P 1'
#
loop_
_entity.id
_entity.type
_entity.pdbx_description
1 polymer ?
#
loop_
_entity_poly.entity_id
_entity_poly.type
_entity_poly.pdbx_seq_one_letter_code
_entity_poly.pdbx_strand_id
1 'polypeptide(L)'
;MADLMMTSGKEVESLIIRLAQKSRAVGIHLVLATQKPTVDVITGLIKSNLPARISFQVASRTDSRVVLDEMGAERLLGNGDMLYLAPGTSNLTRAQGTYISDDEVASIIDFYSKYPPRYSPEIEQATKNAAAAAAAGGAGGSGSKERDDNYSEAVEIVLREGRGSVSLLQRAMGVGYGRAARMIDHMAEDGIVGDYNGSKCREVICSYEDWEAMQAELFART
;
A
#
# COMPACT_ATOMS: atom_id res chain seq x y z
N MET A 1 -13.32 3.80 0.73
CA MET A 1 -12.30 3.63 1.80
C MET A 1 -11.89 2.17 1.98
N ALA A 2 -12.85 1.24 2.13
CA ALA A 2 -12.53 -0.17 2.39
C ALA A 2 -11.53 -0.76 1.38
N ASP A 3 -11.72 -0.55 0.08
CA ASP A 3 -10.83 -1.12 -0.94
C ASP A 3 -9.39 -0.59 -0.83
N LEU A 4 -9.22 0.70 -0.54
CA LEU A 4 -7.90 1.30 -0.29
C LEU A 4 -7.23 0.69 0.96
N MET A 5 -8.00 0.46 2.02
CA MET A 5 -7.51 -0.16 3.26
C MET A 5 -7.14 -1.64 3.05
N MET A 6 -7.80 -2.33 2.12
CA MET A 6 -7.54 -3.74 1.80
C MET A 6 -6.28 -3.94 0.95
N THR A 7 -5.88 -2.96 0.13
CA THR A 7 -4.67 -3.07 -0.71
C THR A 7 -3.40 -2.61 0.03
N SER A 8 -3.46 -1.54 0.84
CA SER A 8 -2.29 -0.99 1.54
C SER A 8 -2.69 -0.23 2.82
N GLY A 9 -3.41 -0.92 3.73
CA GLY A 9 -4.06 -0.30 4.89
C GLY A 9 -3.17 0.58 5.77
N LYS A 10 -1.97 0.12 6.14
CA LYS A 10 -1.08 0.89 7.04
C LYS A 10 -0.61 2.22 6.46
N GLU A 11 -0.29 2.24 5.17
CA GLU A 11 0.20 3.44 4.50
C GLU A 11 -0.94 4.44 4.27
N VAL A 12 -2.07 3.96 3.76
CA VAL A 12 -3.28 4.77 3.54
C VAL A 12 -3.77 5.37 4.87
N GLU A 13 -3.83 4.58 5.93
CA GLU A 13 -4.23 5.03 7.26
C GLU A 13 -3.31 6.16 7.77
N SER A 14 -2.00 6.00 7.64
CA SER A 14 -1.01 7.02 8.03
C SER A 14 -1.21 8.34 7.28
N LEU A 15 -1.45 8.28 5.96
CA LEU A 15 -1.72 9.45 5.13
C LEU A 15 -3.04 10.14 5.52
N ILE A 16 -4.09 9.37 5.75
CA ILE A 16 -5.39 9.88 6.22
C ILE A 16 -5.23 10.61 7.54
N ILE A 17 -4.54 10.02 8.52
CA ILE A 17 -4.29 10.62 9.83
C ILE A 17 -3.50 11.92 9.68
N ARG A 18 -2.42 11.91 8.89
CA ARG A 18 -1.60 13.09 8.65
C ARG A 18 -2.42 14.23 8.04
N LEU A 19 -3.29 13.94 7.08
CA LEU A 19 -4.21 14.90 6.51
C LEU A 19 -5.18 15.41 7.57
N ALA A 20 -5.89 14.53 8.26
CA ALA A 20 -6.90 14.91 9.25
C ALA A 20 -6.33 15.83 10.36
N GLN A 21 -5.08 15.60 10.79
CA GLN A 21 -4.43 16.40 11.85
C GLN A 21 -3.99 17.80 11.40
N LYS A 22 -3.54 17.97 10.16
CA LYS A 22 -2.89 19.23 9.71
C LYS A 22 -3.77 20.10 8.81
N SER A 23 -4.82 19.52 8.23
CA SER A 23 -5.53 20.12 7.09
C SER A 23 -6.56 21.20 7.45
N ARG A 24 -7.06 21.22 8.69
CA ARG A 24 -8.16 22.11 9.10
C ARG A 24 -7.84 23.59 8.88
N ALA A 25 -6.64 24.03 9.26
CA ALA A 25 -6.26 25.44 9.18
C ALA A 25 -6.00 25.91 7.74
N VAL A 26 -5.71 24.99 6.82
CA VAL A 26 -5.41 25.28 5.41
C VAL A 26 -6.60 25.05 4.48
N GLY A 27 -7.77 24.72 5.03
CA GLY A 27 -9.01 24.55 4.26
C GLY A 27 -9.11 23.23 3.49
N ILE A 28 -8.34 22.20 3.88
CA ILE A 28 -8.46 20.87 3.28
C ILE A 28 -9.39 20.02 4.18
N HIS A 29 -10.43 19.45 3.58
CA HIS A 29 -11.44 18.65 4.27
C HIS A 29 -11.51 17.24 3.67
N LEU A 30 -11.63 16.24 4.54
CA LEU A 30 -11.69 14.84 4.14
C LEU A 30 -13.09 14.29 4.36
N VAL A 31 -13.64 13.65 3.34
CA VAL A 31 -14.89 12.88 3.42
C VAL A 31 -14.55 11.43 3.12
N LEU A 32 -14.77 10.56 4.10
CA LEU A 32 -14.57 9.12 3.95
C LEU A 32 -15.90 8.39 3.99
N ALA A 33 -16.16 7.59 2.96
CA ALA A 33 -17.33 6.73 2.88
C ALA A 33 -16.93 5.25 2.75
N THR A 34 -17.71 4.38 3.39
CA THR A 34 -17.58 2.92 3.31
C THR A 34 -18.93 2.25 3.51
N GLN A 35 -19.17 1.15 2.79
CA GLN A 35 -20.30 0.24 3.02
C GLN A 35 -19.91 -0.93 3.95
N LYS A 36 -18.62 -1.08 4.25
CA LYS A 36 -18.08 -2.12 5.13
C LYS A 36 -17.59 -1.47 6.42
N PRO A 37 -18.47 -1.27 7.43
CA PRO A 37 -18.11 -0.67 8.71
C PRO A 37 -17.45 -1.69 9.64
N THR A 38 -16.31 -2.27 9.23
CA THR A 38 -15.54 -3.21 10.05
C THR A 38 -14.43 -2.49 10.83
N VAL A 39 -13.96 -3.09 11.92
CA VAL A 39 -12.89 -2.52 12.76
C VAL A 39 -11.59 -2.35 11.98
N ASP A 40 -11.35 -3.21 10.98
CA ASP A 40 -10.16 -3.14 10.12
C ASP A 40 -10.20 -1.94 9.16
N VAL A 41 -11.40 -1.49 8.78
CA VAL A 41 -11.58 -0.32 7.90
C VAL A 41 -11.70 0.96 8.72
N ILE A 42 -12.48 0.93 9.80
CA ILE A 42 -12.73 2.06 10.70
C ILE A 42 -11.97 1.80 12.00
N THR A 43 -10.64 1.93 11.92
CA THR A 43 -9.75 1.69 13.05
C THR A 43 -9.93 2.73 14.15
N GLY A 44 -9.38 2.46 15.34
CA GLY A 44 -9.35 3.43 16.43
C GLY A 44 -8.62 4.73 16.06
N LEU A 45 -7.57 4.65 15.24
CA LEU A 45 -6.81 5.83 14.81
C LEU A 45 -7.58 6.68 13.80
N ILE A 46 -8.32 6.05 12.89
CA ILE A 46 -9.24 6.77 11.99
C ILE A 46 -10.30 7.49 12.83
N LYS A 47 -10.91 6.80 13.80
CA LYS A 47 -11.94 7.38 14.67
C LYS A 47 -11.44 8.56 15.49
N SER A 48 -10.22 8.50 16.02
CA SER A 48 -9.68 9.58 16.86
C SER A 48 -9.38 10.86 16.07
N ASN A 49 -9.17 10.75 14.75
CA ASN A 49 -8.85 11.90 13.89
C ASN A 49 -10.04 12.40 13.05
N LEU A 50 -11.13 11.62 12.97
CA LEU A 50 -12.37 11.97 12.26
C LEU A 50 -13.56 11.97 13.23
N PRO A 51 -13.77 13.08 13.98
CA PRO A 51 -14.77 13.14 15.04
C PRO A 51 -16.20 13.36 14.54
N ALA A 52 -16.39 13.93 13.34
CA ALA A 52 -17.70 14.03 12.70
C ALA A 52 -18.05 12.70 12.02
N ARG A 53 -19.17 12.07 12.38
CA ARG A 53 -19.55 10.79 11.79
C ARG A 53 -21.03 10.77 11.44
N ILE A 54 -21.33 10.16 10.31
CA ILE A 54 -22.68 9.89 9.83
C ILE A 54 -22.78 8.38 9.62
N SER A 55 -23.84 7.77 10.13
CA SER A 55 -24.16 6.37 9.87
C SER A 55 -25.59 6.28 9.34
N PHE A 56 -25.73 5.71 8.15
CA PHE A 56 -27.01 5.23 7.63
C PHE A 56 -27.33 3.86 8.21
N GLN A 57 -28.44 3.27 7.79
CA GLN A 57 -28.81 1.92 8.23
C GLN A 57 -27.66 0.92 8.04
N VAL A 58 -27.32 0.22 9.11
CA VAL A 58 -26.32 -0.86 9.13
C VAL A 58 -26.96 -2.19 9.51
N ALA A 59 -26.29 -3.30 9.17
CA ALA A 59 -26.84 -4.64 9.37
C ALA A 59 -26.92 -5.06 10.85
N SER A 60 -25.98 -4.59 11.68
CA SER A 60 -25.88 -5.06 13.07
C SER A 60 -25.55 -3.97 14.08
N ARG A 61 -25.87 -4.25 15.35
CA ARG A 61 -25.46 -3.41 16.50
C ARG A 61 -23.95 -3.25 16.59
N THR A 62 -23.21 -4.28 16.18
CA THR A 62 -21.74 -4.25 16.16
C THR A 62 -21.26 -3.23 15.15
N ASP A 63 -21.81 -3.23 13.94
CA ASP A 63 -21.48 -2.27 12.88
C ASP A 63 -21.81 -0.83 13.29
N SER A 64 -22.95 -0.63 13.96
CA SER A 64 -23.32 0.69 14.51
C SER A 64 -22.24 1.19 15.47
N ARG A 65 -21.80 0.32 16.39
CA ARG A 65 -20.74 0.66 17.34
C ARG A 65 -19.40 0.90 16.66
N VAL A 66 -19.08 0.20 15.57
CA VAL A 66 -17.84 0.44 14.83
C VAL A 66 -17.81 1.87 14.29
N VAL A 67 -18.93 2.38 13.76
CA VAL A 67 -19.00 3.73 13.19
C VAL A 67 -19.20 4.82 14.26
N LEU A 68 -20.18 4.66 15.15
CA LEU A 68 -20.66 5.70 16.05
C LEU A 68 -20.15 5.58 17.48
N ASP A 69 -19.43 4.50 17.82
CA ASP A 69 -19.13 4.08 19.20
C ASP A 69 -20.38 3.76 20.06
N GLU A 70 -21.58 3.90 19.48
CA GLU A 70 -22.89 3.63 20.08
C GLU A 70 -23.78 2.74 19.18
N MET A 71 -24.80 2.12 19.77
CA MET A 71 -25.83 1.37 19.05
C MET A 71 -26.96 2.31 18.61
N GLY A 72 -27.66 1.97 17.54
CA GLY A 72 -28.84 2.70 17.08
C GLY A 72 -28.98 2.72 15.56
N ALA A 73 -27.86 2.69 14.82
CA ALA A 73 -27.89 2.73 13.36
C ALA A 73 -28.53 1.47 12.76
N GLU A 74 -28.53 0.34 13.48
CA GLU A 74 -29.20 -0.89 13.05
C GLU A 74 -30.74 -0.79 13.03
N ARG A 75 -31.30 0.24 13.67
CA ARG A 75 -32.74 0.48 13.77
C ARG A 75 -33.25 1.53 12.79
N LEU A 76 -32.36 2.09 11.98
CA LEU A 76 -32.73 3.05 10.95
C LEU A 76 -33.58 2.36 9.88
N LEU A 77 -34.41 3.15 9.21
CA LEU A 77 -35.40 2.69 8.25
C LEU A 77 -34.85 2.56 6.82
N GLY A 78 -33.60 2.96 6.60
CA GLY A 78 -32.99 3.07 5.27
C GLY A 78 -33.43 4.34 4.53
N ASN A 79 -33.25 4.38 3.21
CA ASN A 79 -33.72 5.47 2.34
C ASN A 79 -33.40 6.88 2.83
N GLY A 80 -32.16 7.10 3.28
CA GLY A 80 -31.68 8.39 3.76
C GLY A 80 -31.82 8.62 5.27
N ASP A 81 -32.51 7.75 6.02
CA ASP A 81 -32.55 7.84 7.48
C ASP A 81 -31.15 7.60 8.07
N MET A 82 -30.68 8.52 8.91
CA MET A 82 -29.30 8.55 9.40
C MET A 82 -29.18 9.02 10.85
N LEU A 83 -28.10 8.60 11.50
CA LEU A 83 -27.61 9.17 12.74
C LEU A 83 -26.37 9.99 12.48
N TYR A 84 -26.36 11.20 13.04
CA TYR A 84 -25.23 12.12 13.01
C TYR A 84 -24.62 12.26 14.40
N LEU A 85 -23.32 12.00 14.51
CA LEU A 85 -22.51 12.27 15.67
C LEU A 85 -21.74 13.57 15.44
N ALA A 86 -22.11 14.62 16.18
CA ALA A 86 -21.45 15.91 16.10
C ALA A 86 -20.06 15.85 16.78
N PRO A 87 -19.03 16.50 16.21
CA PRO A 87 -17.68 16.54 16.79
C PRO A 87 -17.67 17.03 18.24
N GLY A 88 -16.93 16.33 19.10
CA GLY A 88 -16.74 16.72 20.50
C GLY A 88 -17.96 16.50 21.41
N THR A 89 -18.99 15.83 20.91
CA THR A 89 -20.17 15.44 21.69
C THR A 89 -20.37 13.92 21.63
N SER A 90 -21.12 13.37 22.59
CA SER A 90 -21.66 12.01 22.53
C SER A 90 -23.12 11.98 22.06
N ASN A 91 -23.68 13.12 21.65
CA ASN A 91 -25.09 13.21 21.34
C ASN A 91 -25.34 12.82 19.88
N LEU A 92 -26.01 11.68 19.69
CA LEU A 92 -26.51 11.27 18.40
C LEU A 92 -27.78 12.01 18.03
N THR A 93 -27.78 12.64 16.86
CA THR A 93 -28.96 13.30 16.29
C THR A 93 -29.47 12.47 15.13
N ARG A 94 -30.73 12.05 15.16
CA ARG A 94 -31.38 11.41 14.01
C ARG A 94 -31.80 12.47 12.99
N ALA A 95 -31.51 12.21 11.72
CA ALA A 95 -31.82 13.10 10.62
C ALA A 95 -32.25 12.31 9.38
N GLN A 96 -32.92 12.99 8.45
CA GLN A 96 -33.33 12.43 7.17
C GLN A 96 -32.49 13.07 6.07
N GLY A 97 -31.76 12.24 5.34
CA GLY A 97 -31.01 12.65 4.15
C GLY A 97 -31.94 13.11 3.04
N THR A 98 -31.53 14.18 2.36
CA THR A 98 -32.23 14.67 1.17
C THR A 98 -32.02 13.71 0.01
N TYR A 99 -33.11 13.30 -0.62
CA TYR A 99 -33.05 12.52 -1.84
C TYR A 99 -32.71 13.43 -3.02
N ILE A 100 -31.78 12.98 -3.85
CA ILE A 100 -31.45 13.56 -5.16
C ILE A 100 -31.46 12.42 -6.16
N SER A 101 -32.14 12.61 -7.29
CA SER A 101 -32.19 11.60 -8.34
C SER A 101 -30.94 11.65 -9.22
N ASP A 102 -30.65 10.54 -9.92
CA ASP A 102 -29.54 10.49 -10.87
C ASP A 102 -29.71 11.52 -12.01
N ASP A 103 -30.97 11.81 -12.40
CA ASP A 103 -31.28 12.83 -13.40
C ASP A 103 -30.94 14.25 -12.91
N GLU A 104 -31.21 14.54 -11.64
CA GLU A 104 -30.83 15.83 -11.02
C GLU A 104 -29.31 15.96 -10.93
N VAL A 105 -28.61 14.89 -10.55
CA VAL A 105 -27.13 14.86 -10.55
C VAL A 105 -26.59 15.08 -11.96
N ALA A 106 -27.14 14.39 -12.97
CA ALA A 106 -26.72 14.54 -14.36
C ALA A 106 -26.94 15.97 -14.88
N SER A 107 -28.08 16.59 -14.53
CA SER A 107 -28.39 17.98 -14.87
C SER A 107 -27.38 18.96 -14.26
N ILE A 108 -26.99 18.77 -12.99
CA ILE A 108 -25.96 19.58 -12.33
C ILE A 108 -24.60 19.39 -13.01
N ILE A 109 -24.23 18.14 -13.34
CA ILE A 109 -22.98 17.84 -14.04
C ILE A 109 -22.97 18.51 -15.42
N ASP A 110 -24.07 18.44 -16.20
CA ASP A 110 -24.18 19.09 -17.50
C ASP A 110 -24.05 20.62 -17.40
N PHE A 111 -24.60 21.21 -16.36
CA PHE A 111 -24.44 22.64 -16.12
C PHE A 111 -22.97 23.03 -15.94
N TYR A 112 -22.20 22.25 -15.18
CA TYR A 112 -20.78 22.52 -14.93
C TYR A 112 -19.84 22.06 -16.05
N SER A 113 -20.24 21.08 -16.87
CA SER A 113 -19.43 20.56 -17.99
C SER A 113 -19.11 21.63 -19.05
N LYS A 114 -19.93 22.69 -19.10
CA LYS A 114 -19.77 23.85 -19.99
C LYS A 114 -18.52 24.68 -19.67
N TYR A 115 -17.95 24.52 -18.48
CA TYR A 115 -16.74 25.21 -18.05
C TYR A 115 -15.55 24.25 -18.12
N PRO A 116 -14.46 24.59 -18.84
CA PRO A 116 -13.32 23.70 -18.96
C PRO A 116 -12.65 23.48 -17.58
N PRO A 117 -12.36 22.23 -17.20
CA PRO A 117 -11.71 21.94 -15.93
C PRO A 117 -10.26 22.44 -15.93
N ARG A 118 -9.85 23.07 -14.83
CA ARG A 118 -8.45 23.48 -14.61
C ARG A 118 -7.76 22.46 -13.69
N TYR A 119 -7.12 21.47 -14.30
CA TYR A 119 -6.34 20.48 -13.56
C TYR A 119 -5.00 21.04 -13.09
N SER A 120 -4.54 20.57 -11.92
CA SER A 120 -3.19 20.89 -11.43
C SER A 120 -2.18 19.93 -12.10
N PRO A 121 -1.16 20.44 -12.82
CA PRO A 121 -0.17 19.60 -13.48
C PRO A 121 0.63 18.75 -12.47
N GLU A 122 0.82 19.26 -11.26
CA GLU A 122 1.53 18.57 -10.18
C GLU A 122 0.77 17.30 -9.73
N ILE A 123 -0.56 17.40 -9.58
CA ILE A 123 -1.40 16.27 -9.18
C ILE A 123 -1.52 15.27 -10.32
N GLU A 124 -1.64 15.73 -11.57
CA GLU A 124 -1.64 14.85 -12.73
C GLU A 124 -0.34 14.06 -12.85
N GLN A 125 0.80 14.72 -12.69
CA GLN A 125 2.11 14.08 -12.78
C GLN A 125 2.32 13.11 -11.61
N ALA A 126 1.94 13.49 -10.39
CA ALA A 126 1.97 12.58 -9.24
C ALA A 126 1.10 11.33 -9.47
N THR A 127 -0.10 11.51 -10.06
CA THR A 127 -1.01 10.41 -10.37
C THR A 127 -0.45 9.49 -11.45
N LYS A 128 0.14 10.05 -12.50
CA LYS A 128 0.82 9.30 -13.58
C LYS A 128 2.00 8.51 -13.03
N ASN A 129 2.81 9.12 -12.16
CA ASN A 129 3.95 8.47 -11.52
C ASN A 129 3.49 7.34 -10.58
N ALA A 130 2.44 7.55 -9.80
CA ALA A 130 1.86 6.51 -8.95
C ALA A 130 1.28 5.35 -9.76
N ALA A 131 0.61 5.63 -10.88
CA ALA A 131 0.11 4.60 -11.79
C ALA A 131 1.27 3.83 -12.47
N ALA A 132 2.35 4.50 -12.85
CA ALA A 132 3.54 3.85 -13.41
C ALA A 132 4.24 2.96 -12.36
N ALA A 133 4.34 3.43 -11.11
CA ALA A 133 4.88 2.63 -10.00
C ALA A 133 3.99 1.42 -9.68
N ALA A 134 2.67 1.57 -9.72
CA ALA A 134 1.72 0.47 -9.54
C ALA A 134 1.77 -0.53 -10.72
N ALA A 135 1.97 -0.05 -11.95
CA ALA A 135 2.19 -0.91 -13.12
C ALA A 135 3.53 -1.67 -13.04
N ALA A 136 4.58 -1.03 -12.51
CA ALA A 136 5.85 -1.68 -12.20
C ALA A 136 5.70 -2.70 -11.05
N GLY A 137 4.83 -2.44 -10.07
CA GLY A 137 4.49 -3.35 -8.97
C GLY A 137 3.49 -4.47 -9.33
N GLY A 138 2.83 -4.38 -10.49
CA GLY A 138 1.90 -5.38 -11.04
C GLY A 138 2.58 -6.45 -11.91
N ALA A 139 3.86 -6.24 -12.27
CA ALA A 139 4.71 -7.26 -12.86
C ALA A 139 5.38 -8.08 -11.74
N GLY A 140 4.59 -8.83 -10.96
CA GLY A 140 5.07 -9.88 -10.04
C GLY A 140 5.66 -11.09 -10.78
N GLY A 141 6.57 -10.83 -11.72
CA GLY A 141 7.13 -11.82 -12.64
C GLY A 141 7.97 -11.22 -13.77
N SER A 142 8.74 -10.15 -13.55
CA SER A 142 10.13 -10.05 -14.05
C SER A 142 10.77 -8.69 -13.74
N GLY A 143 11.92 -8.73 -13.08
CA GLY A 143 13.10 -7.96 -13.48
C GLY A 143 13.12 -6.44 -13.29
N SER A 144 13.35 -5.98 -12.06
CA SER A 144 14.38 -4.96 -11.77
C SER A 144 14.83 -5.14 -10.30
N LYS A 145 15.72 -6.10 -10.03
CA LYS A 145 17.17 -5.91 -9.88
C LYS A 145 17.59 -4.69 -9.03
N GLU A 146 16.93 -4.44 -7.90
CA GLU A 146 17.67 -3.93 -6.74
C GLU A 146 18.48 -5.10 -6.17
N ARG A 147 19.67 -5.32 -6.77
CA ARG A 147 20.65 -6.26 -6.22
C ARG A 147 21.05 -5.73 -4.86
N ASP A 148 21.14 -6.62 -3.88
CA ASP A 148 21.59 -6.28 -2.54
C ASP A 148 22.92 -5.50 -2.60
N ASP A 149 23.07 -4.43 -1.82
CA ASP A 149 24.28 -3.57 -1.83
C ASP A 149 25.58 -4.38 -1.64
N ASN A 150 25.50 -5.51 -0.93
CA ASN A 150 26.64 -6.39 -0.67
C ASN A 150 26.69 -7.61 -1.61
N TYR A 151 25.92 -7.64 -2.70
CA TYR A 151 25.83 -8.78 -3.60
C TYR A 151 27.19 -9.13 -4.24
N SER A 152 27.95 -8.13 -4.69
CA SER A 152 29.26 -8.38 -5.30
C SER A 152 30.25 -9.01 -4.32
N GLU A 153 30.26 -8.53 -3.08
CA GLU A 153 31.07 -9.10 -1.99
C GLU A 153 30.65 -10.54 -1.67
N ALA A 154 29.34 -10.82 -1.68
CA ALA A 154 28.82 -12.17 -1.49
C ALA A 154 29.30 -13.14 -2.59
N VAL A 155 29.34 -12.69 -3.84
CA VAL A 155 29.80 -13.49 -4.99
C VAL A 155 31.28 -13.84 -4.85
N GLU A 156 32.13 -12.86 -4.51
CA GLU A 156 33.56 -13.09 -4.28
C GLU A 156 33.81 -14.13 -3.19
N ILE A 157 33.05 -14.05 -2.10
CA ILE A 157 33.13 -15.01 -1.00
C ILE A 157 32.75 -16.43 -1.47
N VAL A 158 31.69 -16.56 -2.26
CA VAL A 158 31.21 -17.85 -2.78
C VAL A 158 32.21 -18.45 -3.79
N LEU A 159 32.77 -17.64 -4.68
CA LEU A 159 33.80 -18.07 -5.64
C LEU A 159 35.08 -18.50 -4.92
N ARG A 160 35.54 -17.74 -3.91
CA ARG A 160 36.73 -18.07 -3.12
C ARG A 160 36.59 -19.37 -2.35
N GLU A 161 35.41 -19.63 -1.79
CA GLU A 161 35.14 -20.82 -0.97
C GLU A 161 34.65 -22.04 -1.79
N GLY A 162 34.35 -21.85 -3.07
CA GLY A 162 33.91 -22.89 -4.00
C GLY A 162 32.56 -23.53 -3.66
N ARG A 163 31.72 -22.89 -2.83
CA ARG A 163 30.38 -23.41 -2.46
C ARG A 163 29.37 -22.30 -2.18
N GLY A 164 28.22 -22.35 -2.86
CA GLY A 164 27.11 -21.42 -2.67
C GLY A 164 26.17 -21.88 -1.55
N SER A 165 26.43 -21.49 -0.30
CA SER A 165 25.57 -21.87 0.83
C SER A 165 25.13 -20.68 1.67
N VAL A 166 23.87 -20.71 2.09
CA VAL A 166 23.26 -19.63 2.89
C VAL A 166 24.01 -19.44 4.20
N SER A 167 24.35 -20.53 4.90
CA SER A 167 25.07 -20.49 6.18
C SER A 167 26.51 -19.97 6.06
N LEU A 168 27.12 -20.04 4.88
CA LEU A 168 28.43 -19.45 4.60
C LEU A 168 28.32 -17.93 4.52
N LEU A 169 27.37 -17.40 3.75
CA LEU A 169 27.12 -15.96 3.67
C LEU A 169 26.68 -15.36 5.01
N GLN A 170 25.84 -16.07 5.78
CA GLN A 170 25.44 -15.63 7.12
C GLN A 170 26.63 -15.43 8.07
N ARG A 171 27.63 -16.32 8.02
CA ARG A 171 28.82 -16.25 8.88
C ARG A 171 29.87 -15.26 8.36
N ALA A 172 30.07 -15.22 7.05
CA ALA A 172 31.09 -14.36 6.45
C ALA A 172 30.68 -12.87 6.46
N MET A 173 29.38 -12.59 6.29
CA MET A 173 28.88 -11.21 6.12
C MET A 173 27.98 -10.74 7.28
N GLY A 174 27.70 -11.61 8.26
CA GLY A 174 26.83 -11.27 9.40
C GLY A 174 25.36 -11.01 9.02
N VAL A 175 24.91 -11.45 7.85
CA VAL A 175 23.55 -11.20 7.34
C VAL A 175 22.54 -12.25 7.83
N GLY A 176 21.27 -11.86 7.93
CA GLY A 176 20.18 -12.77 8.28
C GLY A 176 19.87 -13.81 7.19
N TYR A 177 19.21 -14.92 7.57
CA TYR A 177 18.93 -16.06 6.67
C TYR A 177 18.22 -15.64 5.37
N GLY A 178 17.15 -14.84 5.47
CA GLY A 178 16.38 -14.42 4.29
C GLY A 178 17.18 -13.57 3.30
N ARG A 179 18.12 -12.75 3.79
CA ARG A 179 19.00 -11.92 2.96
C ARG A 179 20.05 -12.79 2.26
N ALA A 180 20.70 -13.69 3.00
CA ALA A 180 21.63 -14.66 2.45
C ALA A 180 20.98 -15.62 1.44
N ALA A 181 19.73 -16.06 1.68
CA ALA A 181 19.00 -16.92 0.76
C ALA A 181 18.75 -16.22 -0.59
N ARG A 182 18.25 -14.97 -0.55
CA ARG A 182 18.05 -14.17 -1.78
C ARG A 182 19.34 -13.94 -2.56
N MET A 183 20.45 -13.69 -1.88
CA MET A 183 21.75 -13.56 -2.55
C MET A 183 22.13 -14.84 -3.31
N ILE A 184 21.96 -16.01 -2.68
CA ILE A 184 22.22 -17.30 -3.34
C ILE A 184 21.25 -17.57 -4.50
N ASP A 185 19.99 -17.17 -4.38
CA ASP A 185 19.00 -17.30 -5.46
C ASP A 185 19.38 -16.41 -6.66
N HIS A 186 19.72 -15.15 -6.42
CA HIS A 186 20.22 -14.24 -7.46
C HIS A 186 21.53 -14.74 -8.08
N MET A 187 22.42 -15.35 -7.31
CA MET A 187 23.64 -16.00 -7.86
C MET A 187 23.30 -17.15 -8.80
N ALA A 188 22.21 -17.87 -8.59
CA ALA A 188 21.79 -18.91 -9.53
C ALA A 188 21.17 -18.32 -10.79
N GLU A 189 20.35 -17.27 -10.65
CA GLU A 189 19.81 -16.53 -11.79
C GLU A 189 20.91 -15.90 -12.67
N ASP A 190 21.96 -15.37 -12.04
CA ASP A 190 23.11 -14.79 -12.73
C ASP A 190 24.14 -15.85 -13.19
N GLY A 191 23.86 -17.15 -13.01
CA GLY A 191 24.68 -18.26 -13.52
C GLY A 191 26.01 -18.44 -12.78
N ILE A 192 26.10 -18.00 -11.53
CA ILE A 192 27.30 -18.11 -10.68
C ILE A 192 27.31 -19.43 -9.91
N VAL A 193 26.13 -19.85 -9.44
CA VAL A 193 25.92 -21.13 -8.76
C VAL A 193 24.87 -21.96 -9.49
N GLY A 194 24.96 -23.29 -9.38
CA GLY A 194 24.02 -24.21 -10.02
C GLY A 194 22.62 -24.20 -9.40
N ASP A 195 21.75 -25.07 -9.91
CA ASP A 195 20.35 -25.15 -9.50
C ASP A 195 20.14 -25.53 -8.03
N TYR A 196 18.93 -25.24 -7.53
CA TYR A 196 18.51 -25.58 -6.18
C TYR A 196 18.63 -27.09 -5.91
N ASN A 197 19.51 -27.46 -4.98
CA ASN A 197 19.75 -28.85 -4.58
C ASN A 197 19.28 -29.13 -3.14
N GLY A 198 18.04 -28.77 -2.82
CA GLY A 198 17.42 -29.06 -1.53
C GLY A 198 18.17 -28.42 -0.34
N SER A 199 18.60 -29.25 0.62
CA SER A 199 19.34 -28.83 1.81
C SER A 199 20.86 -28.75 1.61
N LYS A 200 21.38 -29.09 0.43
CA LYS A 200 22.81 -29.07 0.13
C LYS A 200 23.26 -27.72 -0.42
N CYS A 201 24.55 -27.46 -0.30
CA CYS A 201 25.19 -26.27 -0.87
C CYS A 201 25.11 -26.35 -2.41
N ARG A 202 24.93 -25.21 -3.08
CA ARG A 202 24.96 -25.15 -4.54
C ARG A 202 26.40 -25.18 -5.03
N GLU A 203 26.65 -25.92 -6.10
CA GLU A 203 27.96 -25.97 -6.75
C GLU A 203 28.22 -24.67 -7.48
N VAL A 204 29.46 -24.19 -7.43
CA VAL A 204 29.88 -22.97 -8.13
C VAL A 204 30.21 -23.35 -9.56
N ILE A 205 29.56 -22.69 -10.53
CA ILE A 205 29.66 -23.01 -11.96
C ILE A 205 30.41 -21.95 -12.76
N CYS A 206 30.73 -20.82 -12.12
CA CYS A 206 31.42 -19.68 -12.71
C CYS A 206 32.84 -19.57 -12.13
N SER A 207 33.83 -19.19 -12.95
CA SER A 207 35.19 -18.93 -12.48
C SER A 207 35.36 -17.46 -12.06
N TYR A 208 36.44 -17.17 -11.32
CA TYR A 208 36.74 -15.80 -10.90
C TYR A 208 36.99 -14.87 -12.09
N GLU A 209 37.59 -15.37 -13.17
CA GLU A 209 37.83 -14.63 -14.41
C GLU A 209 36.53 -14.30 -15.16
N ASP A 210 35.57 -15.23 -15.16
CA ASP A 210 34.25 -15.02 -15.76
C ASP A 210 33.44 -13.94 -15.02
N TRP A 211 33.55 -13.90 -13.68
CA TRP A 211 32.91 -12.88 -12.86
C TRP A 211 33.50 -11.48 -13.08
N GLU A 212 34.82 -11.36 -13.21
CA GLU A 212 35.47 -10.08 -13.54
C GLU A 212 35.04 -9.56 -14.91
N ALA A 213 34.90 -10.44 -15.90
CA ALA A 213 34.37 -10.08 -17.22
C ALA A 213 32.92 -9.58 -17.15
N MET A 214 32.06 -10.24 -16.35
CA MET A 214 30.67 -9.81 -16.14
C MET A 214 30.58 -8.43 -15.45
N GLN A 215 31.45 -8.16 -14.47
CA GLN A 215 31.54 -6.86 -13.81
C GLN A 215 31.99 -5.75 -14.78
N ALA A 216 32.98 -6.03 -15.64
CA ALA A 216 33.46 -5.09 -16.63
C ALA A 216 32.38 -4.71 -17.66
N GLU A 217 31.55 -5.68 -18.11
CA GLU A 217 30.42 -5.40 -19.00
C GLU A 217 29.30 -4.58 -18.33
N LEU A 218 29.06 -4.79 -17.03
CA LEU A 218 28.09 -4.02 -16.25
C LEU A 218 28.52 -2.57 -16.07
N PHE A 219 29.80 -2.31 -15.79
CA PHE A 219 30.35 -0.96 -15.68
C PHE A 219 30.41 -0.23 -17.02
N ALA A 220 30.62 -0.92 -18.14
CA ALA A 220 30.66 -0.32 -19.48
C ALA A 220 29.29 0.16 -20.00
N ARG A 221 28.18 -0.24 -19.36
CA ARG A 221 26.80 0.14 -19.73
C ARG A 221 26.21 1.28 -18.88
N THR A 222 26.98 1.83 -17.94
CA THR A 222 26.58 2.95 -17.07
C THR A 222 27.33 4.20 -17.47
#